data_AF-A0A940PXR4-F1
#
_entry.id   AF-A0A940PXR4-F1
#
_cell.length_a   1.000
_cell.length_b   1.000
_cell.length_c   1.000
_cell.angle_alpha   90.00
_cell.angle_beta   90.00
_cell.angle_gamma   90.00
#
_symmetry.space_group_name_H-M   'P 1'
#
loop_
_entity.id
_entity.type
_entity.pdbx_description
1 polymer ?
#
loop_
_entity_poly.entity_id
_entity_poly.type
_entity_poly.pdbx_seq_one_letter_code
_entity_poly.pdbx_strand_id
1 'polypeptide(L)'
;MYYYYRTYTYTDGKTTNPGDITVYKLEEENSEDVVVTKVAGLATYVSDYDLDYSEVGGVKVYRAQVTGYDVTFHRVLKVPAGEGVLLRATGVFGEEETNKTFTIPITTGLSAWNDDDNDFIRGNGVAIASESDGYYNFILNVVNTEVGFYRANDQVVASNRAYLRTTTAPAAGSRIGMTYEDEINGISTIDSQPANHRQHVYNIYGMQVGTISEGHLHELKLAKGVYIVDGKKVILR
;
A
#
# COMPACT_ATOMS: atom_id res chain seq x y z
N MET A 1 23.51 2.44 -30.75
CA MET A 1 22.12 2.71 -31.12
C MET A 1 21.45 1.34 -31.25
N TYR A 2 20.75 0.90 -30.21
CA TYR A 2 20.12 -0.42 -30.18
C TYR A 2 18.71 -0.30 -30.75
N TYR A 3 18.48 -0.95 -31.89
CA TYR A 3 17.15 -1.05 -32.48
C TYR A 3 16.47 -2.29 -31.90
N TYR A 4 15.36 -2.10 -31.19
CA TYR A 4 14.48 -3.21 -30.83
C TYR A 4 13.60 -3.52 -32.04
N TYR A 5 13.74 -4.73 -32.59
CA TYR A 5 12.80 -5.25 -33.58
C TYR A 5 11.70 -6.00 -32.85
N ARG A 6 10.45 -5.52 -33.00
CA ARG A 6 9.24 -6.22 -32.52
C ARG A 6 8.67 -7.01 -33.71
N THR A 7 8.53 -8.31 -33.54
CA THR A 7 7.97 -9.21 -34.56
C THR A 7 6.44 -9.10 -34.52
N TYR A 8 5.80 -8.76 -35.64
CA TYR A 8 4.34 -8.74 -35.77
C TYR A 8 3.88 -9.97 -36.57
N THR A 9 2.96 -10.75 -36.00
CA THR A 9 2.30 -11.87 -36.70
C THR A 9 1.03 -11.33 -37.34
N TYR A 10 1.00 -11.25 -38.66
CA TYR A 10 -0.18 -10.80 -39.43
C TYR A 10 -1.05 -12.01 -39.79
N THR A 11 -2.35 -11.92 -39.51
CA THR A 11 -3.35 -12.87 -40.05
C THR A 11 -4.31 -12.09 -40.94
N ASP A 12 -4.23 -12.25 -42.26
CA ASP A 12 -5.36 -12.70 -43.11
C ASP A 12 -5.23 -12.38 -44.63
N GLY A 13 -5.14 -13.44 -45.44
CA GLY A 13 -6.12 -13.85 -46.44
C GLY A 13 -6.68 -12.95 -47.56
N LYS A 14 -6.11 -11.81 -47.95
CA LYS A 14 -6.55 -11.13 -49.19
C LYS A 14 -5.41 -10.65 -50.09
N THR A 15 -5.44 -11.11 -51.34
CA THR A 15 -4.65 -10.62 -52.46
C THR A 15 -5.04 -9.18 -52.81
N THR A 16 -4.12 -8.23 -52.68
CA THR A 16 -4.28 -6.84 -53.13
C THR A 16 -3.56 -6.60 -54.45
N ASN A 17 -4.20 -5.89 -55.38
CA ASN A 17 -3.59 -5.47 -56.64
C ASN A 17 -2.53 -4.38 -56.40
N PRO A 18 -1.53 -4.21 -57.29
CA PRO A 18 -0.52 -3.16 -57.16
C PRO A 18 -1.18 -1.79 -57.33
N GLY A 19 -1.37 -1.05 -56.23
CA GLY A 19 -1.95 0.31 -56.23
C GLY A 19 -2.82 0.64 -55.02
N ASP A 20 -3.26 -0.35 -54.25
CA ASP A 20 -4.09 -0.10 -53.07
C ASP A 20 -3.21 0.25 -51.85
N ILE A 21 -3.41 1.46 -51.31
CA ILE A 21 -2.87 1.83 -50.00
C ILE A 21 -3.73 1.09 -48.95
N THR A 22 -3.18 0.03 -48.37
CA THR A 22 -3.79 -0.61 -47.20
C THR A 22 -3.48 0.25 -45.98
N VAL A 23 -4.49 0.96 -45.47
CA VAL A 23 -4.42 1.65 -44.18
C VAL A 23 -4.69 0.60 -43.10
N TYR A 24 -3.65 0.20 -42.38
CA TYR A 24 -3.80 -0.67 -41.21
C TYR A 24 -4.25 0.18 -40.02
N LYS A 25 -5.47 -0.08 -39.51
CA LYS A 25 -5.90 0.44 -38.22
C LYS A 25 -5.08 -0.30 -37.16
N LEU A 26 -4.27 0.42 -36.37
CA LEU A 26 -3.70 -0.15 -35.15
C LEU A 26 -4.86 -0.56 -34.24
N GLU A 27 -4.87 -1.81 -33.80
CA GLU A 27 -5.78 -2.23 -32.73
C GLU A 27 -5.35 -1.50 -31.44
N GLU A 28 -6.33 -0.89 -30.77
CA GLU A 28 -6.15 -0.29 -29.45
C GLU A 28 -5.64 -1.38 -28.49
N GLU A 29 -4.56 -1.10 -27.74
CA GLU A 29 -4.18 -1.97 -26.64
C GLU A 29 -5.35 -1.99 -25.65
N ASN A 30 -5.98 -3.15 -25.46
CA ASN A 30 -7.11 -3.29 -24.55
C ASN A 30 -6.66 -3.59 -23.11
N SER A 31 -5.35 -3.58 -22.86
CA SER A 31 -4.77 -3.88 -21.55
C SER A 31 -3.32 -3.41 -21.42
N GLU A 32 -2.88 -3.16 -20.19
CA GLU A 32 -1.47 -2.96 -19.83
C GLU A 32 -0.93 -4.09 -18.96
N ASP A 33 0.33 -4.45 -19.17
CA ASP A 33 1.03 -5.38 -18.29
C ASP A 33 1.75 -4.64 -17.16
N VAL A 34 1.43 -5.01 -15.92
CA VAL A 34 1.99 -4.40 -14.72
C VAL A 34 2.74 -5.42 -13.90
N VAL A 35 3.94 -5.05 -13.43
CA VAL A 35 4.89 -5.99 -12.81
C VAL A 35 5.09 -5.67 -11.34
N VAL A 36 4.92 -6.69 -10.48
CA VAL A 36 5.26 -6.65 -9.06
C VAL A 36 6.40 -7.64 -8.80
N THR A 37 7.48 -7.18 -8.16
CA THR A 37 8.63 -8.05 -7.88
C THR A 37 8.35 -8.93 -6.65
N LYS A 38 8.87 -10.16 -6.65
CA LYS A 38 8.73 -11.11 -5.53
C LYS A 38 9.33 -10.58 -4.24
N VAL A 39 10.49 -9.94 -4.34
CA VAL A 39 11.23 -9.40 -3.19
C VAL A 39 10.43 -8.31 -2.49
N ALA A 40 9.71 -7.48 -3.25
CA ALA A 40 8.92 -6.40 -2.67
C ALA A 40 7.49 -6.85 -2.30
N GLY A 41 6.90 -7.77 -3.07
CA GLY A 41 5.45 -8.05 -3.00
C GLY A 41 4.56 -6.83 -3.28
N LEU A 42 5.19 -5.68 -3.56
CA LEU A 42 4.62 -4.35 -3.68
C LEU A 42 5.30 -3.63 -4.86
N ALA A 43 4.55 -2.77 -5.53
CA ALA A 43 5.09 -1.86 -6.53
C ALA A 43 4.24 -0.58 -6.58
N THR A 44 4.86 0.57 -6.85
CA THR A 44 4.11 1.76 -7.25
C THR A 44 3.94 1.77 -8.76
N TYR A 45 2.78 2.18 -9.26
CA TYR A 45 2.52 2.26 -10.69
C TYR A 45 1.72 3.50 -11.06
N VAL A 46 1.94 4.00 -12.27
CA VAL A 46 1.16 5.08 -12.87
C VAL A 46 0.98 4.75 -14.35
N SER A 47 -0.27 4.79 -14.82
CA SER A 47 -0.62 4.55 -16.23
C SER A 47 -1.01 5.84 -16.93
N ASP A 48 -0.83 5.88 -18.25
CA ASP A 48 -1.39 6.93 -19.11
C ASP A 48 -2.83 6.62 -19.57
N TYR A 49 -3.38 5.46 -19.17
CA TYR A 49 -4.75 5.04 -19.47
C TYR A 49 -5.56 4.82 -18.19
N ASP A 50 -6.88 4.89 -18.33
CA ASP A 50 -7.79 4.44 -17.27
C ASP A 50 -7.70 2.91 -17.15
N LEU A 51 -7.55 2.40 -15.94
CA LEU A 51 -7.36 0.97 -15.67
C LEU A 51 -8.46 0.39 -14.78
N ASP A 52 -8.90 -0.82 -15.09
CA ASP A 52 -9.91 -1.56 -14.33
C ASP A 52 -9.33 -2.84 -13.71
N TYR A 53 -9.15 -2.84 -12.39
CA TYR A 53 -8.65 -3.96 -11.61
C TYR A 53 -9.76 -4.83 -11.01
N SER A 54 -11.04 -4.52 -11.24
CA SER A 54 -12.18 -5.13 -10.55
C SER A 54 -12.18 -6.67 -10.67
N GLU A 55 -11.80 -7.18 -11.84
CA GLU A 55 -11.78 -8.62 -12.17
C GLU A 55 -10.37 -9.22 -12.20
N VAL A 56 -9.33 -8.44 -11.84
CA VAL A 56 -7.94 -8.90 -11.87
C VAL A 56 -7.60 -9.59 -10.56
N GLY A 57 -7.52 -10.92 -10.59
CA GLY A 57 -7.14 -11.73 -9.44
C GLY A 57 -5.65 -11.59 -9.06
N GLY A 58 -5.35 -11.78 -7.77
CA GLY A 58 -3.97 -11.89 -7.28
C GLY A 58 -3.22 -10.56 -7.09
N VAL A 59 -3.87 -9.43 -7.34
CA VAL A 59 -3.36 -8.08 -7.06
C VAL A 59 -4.43 -7.26 -6.35
N LYS A 60 -4.01 -6.47 -5.37
CA LYS A 60 -4.81 -5.38 -4.77
C LYS A 60 -4.17 -4.05 -5.11
N VAL A 61 -5.01 -3.04 -5.29
CA VAL A 61 -4.59 -1.70 -5.69
C VAL A 61 -5.10 -0.68 -4.69
N TYR A 62 -4.26 0.29 -4.38
CA TYR A 62 -4.52 1.26 -3.34
C TYR A 62 -4.11 2.67 -3.77
N ARG A 63 -4.95 3.64 -3.44
CA ARG A 63 -4.55 5.05 -3.35
C ARG A 63 -4.01 5.35 -1.95
N ALA A 64 -3.21 6.40 -1.81
CA ALA A 64 -2.54 6.75 -0.56
C ALA A 64 -3.08 8.05 0.03
N GLN A 65 -3.21 8.09 1.37
CA GLN A 65 -3.38 9.33 2.13
C GLN A 65 -2.32 9.42 3.22
N VAL A 66 -1.52 10.47 3.20
CA VAL A 66 -0.39 10.72 4.09
C VAL A 66 -0.82 11.69 5.19
N THR A 67 -0.76 11.23 6.44
CA THR A 67 -1.03 12.06 7.62
C THR A 67 0.18 12.03 8.53
N GLY A 68 0.87 13.17 8.63
CA GLY A 68 2.10 13.27 9.41
C GLY A 68 3.18 12.34 8.84
N TYR A 69 3.44 11.24 9.55
CA TYR A 69 4.46 10.25 9.19
C TYR A 69 3.90 8.86 8.87
N ASP A 70 2.58 8.75 8.74
CA ASP A 70 1.86 7.53 8.39
C ASP A 70 1.17 7.71 7.04
N VAL A 71 1.06 6.60 6.30
CA VAL A 71 0.25 6.49 5.09
C VAL A 71 -0.85 5.45 5.31
N THR A 72 -2.08 5.86 5.02
CA THR A 72 -3.23 4.99 4.94
C THR A 72 -3.50 4.65 3.47
N PHE A 73 -3.61 3.36 3.18
CA PHE A 73 -3.89 2.83 1.86
C PHE A 73 -5.36 2.43 1.75
N HIS A 74 -6.07 3.10 0.85
CA HIS A 74 -7.49 2.87 0.59
C HIS A 74 -7.63 2.01 -0.65
N ARG A 75 -8.30 0.87 -0.53
CA ARG A 75 -8.46 -0.06 -1.65
C ARG A 75 -9.32 0.58 -2.74
N VAL A 76 -8.86 0.48 -3.98
CA VAL A 76 -9.59 0.91 -5.18
C VAL A 76 -9.69 -0.23 -6.18
N LEU A 77 -10.66 -0.14 -7.08
CA LEU A 77 -10.87 -1.12 -8.15
C LEU A 77 -10.66 -0.54 -9.55
N LYS A 78 -10.74 0.79 -9.69
CA LYS A 78 -10.54 1.49 -10.95
C LYS A 78 -9.64 2.69 -10.71
N VAL A 79 -8.73 2.95 -11.63
CA VAL A 79 -7.68 3.96 -11.49
C VAL A 79 -7.72 4.85 -12.73
N PRO A 80 -8.03 6.15 -12.60
CA PRO A 80 -7.95 7.09 -13.70
C PRO A 80 -6.53 7.22 -14.26
N ALA A 81 -6.41 7.55 -15.54
CA ALA A 81 -5.14 7.88 -16.16
C ALA A 81 -4.39 8.98 -15.37
N GLY A 82 -3.09 8.81 -15.20
CA GLY A 82 -2.24 9.77 -14.48
C GLY A 82 -2.12 9.52 -12.98
N GLU A 83 -3.04 8.77 -12.37
CA GLU A 83 -3.08 8.53 -10.93
C GLU A 83 -2.07 7.48 -10.48
N GLY A 84 -1.27 7.83 -9.46
CA GLY A 84 -0.34 6.88 -8.86
C GLY A 84 -1.01 5.97 -7.85
N VAL A 85 -0.60 4.71 -7.82
CA VAL A 85 -1.15 3.69 -6.91
C VAL A 85 -0.07 2.78 -6.34
N LEU A 86 -0.36 2.17 -5.19
CA LEU A 86 0.35 1.02 -4.67
C LEU A 86 -0.34 -0.27 -5.13
N LEU A 87 0.42 -1.14 -5.76
CA LEU A 87 0.04 -2.50 -6.12
C LEU A 87 0.61 -3.45 -5.08
N ARG A 88 -0.20 -4.41 -4.67
CA ARG A 88 0.19 -5.48 -3.77
C ARG A 88 -0.21 -6.82 -4.35
N ALA A 89 0.76 -7.69 -4.60
CA ALA A 89 0.49 -9.07 -4.98
C ALA A 89 -0.08 -9.83 -3.78
N THR A 90 -1.20 -10.53 -3.95
CA THR A 90 -1.87 -11.29 -2.88
C THR A 90 -1.76 -12.81 -3.07
N GLY A 91 -1.03 -13.26 -4.10
CA GLY A 91 -0.77 -14.67 -4.36
C GLY A 91 0.66 -15.09 -4.01
N VAL A 92 0.87 -16.38 -3.78
CA VAL A 92 2.21 -16.96 -3.59
C VAL A 92 2.97 -16.85 -4.91
N PHE A 93 4.19 -16.31 -4.85
CA PHE A 93 5.13 -16.37 -5.98
C PHE A 93 5.65 -17.79 -6.10
N GLY A 94 5.68 -18.33 -7.33
CA GLY A 94 6.33 -19.61 -7.60
C GLY A 94 7.78 -19.61 -7.12
N GLU A 95 8.35 -20.79 -6.85
CA GLU A 95 9.72 -20.92 -6.30
C GLU A 95 10.74 -20.18 -7.18
N GLU A 96 10.64 -20.35 -8.49
CA GLU A 96 11.50 -19.73 -9.51
C GLU A 96 11.00 -18.37 -10.02
N GLU A 97 9.79 -17.93 -9.65
CA GLU A 97 9.28 -16.62 -10.06
C GLU A 97 10.08 -15.51 -9.38
N THR A 98 10.62 -14.56 -10.15
CA THR A 98 11.23 -13.34 -9.61
C THR A 98 10.25 -12.17 -9.59
N ASN A 99 9.24 -12.21 -10.48
CA ASN A 99 8.23 -11.20 -10.67
C ASN A 99 6.87 -11.86 -10.97
N LYS A 100 5.78 -11.13 -10.70
CA LYS A 100 4.45 -11.42 -11.22
C LYS A 100 4.03 -10.31 -12.16
N THR A 101 3.56 -10.68 -13.33
CA THR A 101 2.94 -9.77 -14.29
C THR A 101 1.44 -9.94 -14.22
N PHE A 102 0.72 -8.83 -14.14
CA PHE A 102 -0.73 -8.76 -14.18
C PHE A 102 -1.14 -7.98 -15.42
N THR A 103 -1.99 -8.59 -16.26
CA THR A 103 -2.56 -7.93 -17.43
C THR A 103 -3.84 -7.21 -17.00
N ILE A 104 -3.82 -5.89 -17.02
CA ILE A 104 -4.88 -5.02 -16.51
C ILE A 104 -5.68 -4.45 -17.68
N PRO A 105 -6.99 -4.70 -17.77
CA PRO A 105 -7.83 -4.11 -18.79
C PRO A 105 -7.77 -2.57 -18.78
N ILE A 106 -7.62 -1.99 -19.97
CA ILE A 106 -7.84 -0.56 -20.19
C ILE A 106 -9.35 -0.31 -20.24
N THR A 107 -9.79 0.71 -19.52
CA THR A 107 -11.17 1.21 -19.54
C THR A 107 -11.17 2.66 -20.03
N THR A 108 -12.34 3.31 -20.07
CA THR A 108 -12.44 4.72 -20.47
C THR A 108 -13.51 5.44 -19.66
N GLY A 109 -13.38 6.76 -19.57
CA GLY A 109 -14.40 7.63 -18.98
C GLY A 109 -14.33 7.72 -17.47
N LEU A 110 -13.18 7.39 -16.86
CA LEU A 110 -12.95 7.72 -15.46
C LEU A 110 -12.60 9.20 -15.33
N SER A 111 -13.10 9.83 -14.28
CA SER A 111 -12.67 11.18 -13.90
C SER A 111 -11.45 11.04 -12.98
N ALA A 112 -10.48 11.94 -13.15
CA ALA A 112 -9.37 12.08 -12.21
C ALA A 112 -9.87 12.20 -10.77
N TRP A 113 -9.08 11.73 -9.81
CA TRP A 113 -9.40 11.92 -8.41
C TRP A 113 -9.21 13.38 -8.02
N ASN A 114 -9.80 13.81 -6.90
CA ASN A 114 -9.48 15.14 -6.38
C ASN A 114 -8.04 15.14 -5.85
N ASP A 115 -7.39 16.31 -5.83
CA ASP A 115 -6.00 16.42 -5.37
C ASP A 115 -5.78 15.89 -3.93
N ASP A 116 -6.80 15.99 -3.07
CA ASP A 116 -6.74 15.53 -1.66
C ASP A 116 -7.11 14.04 -1.48
N ASP A 117 -7.51 13.34 -2.55
CA ASP A 117 -7.90 11.93 -2.50
C ASP A 117 -6.71 10.96 -2.63
N ASN A 118 -5.58 11.42 -3.16
CA ASN A 118 -4.42 10.59 -3.45
C ASN A 118 -3.10 11.37 -3.38
N ASP A 119 -2.26 11.02 -2.41
CA ASP A 119 -0.96 11.67 -2.19
C ASP A 119 0.19 11.13 -3.04
N PHE A 120 -0.07 10.16 -3.92
CA PHE A 120 0.94 9.67 -4.84
C PHE A 120 1.34 10.71 -5.88
N ILE A 121 2.64 10.89 -6.04
CA ILE A 121 3.20 11.81 -7.04
C ILE A 121 3.88 10.99 -8.12
N ARG A 122 3.48 11.21 -9.37
CA ARG A 122 4.10 10.58 -10.54
C ARG A 122 5.57 10.97 -10.66
N GLY A 123 6.44 9.99 -10.89
CA GLY A 123 7.82 10.22 -11.26
C GLY A 123 7.95 10.89 -12.62
N ASN A 124 9.10 11.48 -12.90
CA ASN A 124 9.38 12.14 -14.18
C ASN A 124 10.67 11.63 -14.84
N GLY A 125 11.23 10.52 -14.34
CA GLY A 125 12.50 9.98 -14.80
C GLY A 125 13.73 10.72 -14.26
N VAL A 126 13.56 11.62 -13.30
CA VAL A 126 14.65 12.37 -12.66
C VAL A 126 14.89 11.84 -11.24
N ALA A 127 16.11 12.05 -10.74
CA ALA A 127 16.48 11.81 -9.35
C ALA A 127 15.63 12.70 -8.41
N ILE A 128 15.06 12.10 -7.38
CA ILE A 128 14.27 12.80 -6.36
C ILE A 128 15.15 13.00 -5.12
N ALA A 129 15.41 14.25 -4.78
CA ALA A 129 16.14 14.60 -3.57
C ALA A 129 15.37 14.15 -2.32
N SER A 130 16.06 13.77 -1.25
CA SER A 130 15.41 13.41 0.02
C SER A 130 14.60 14.56 0.62
N GLU A 131 14.99 15.80 0.34
CA GLU A 131 14.34 17.01 0.81
C GLU A 131 14.29 18.04 -0.32
N SER A 132 13.10 18.57 -0.62
CA SER A 132 12.89 19.60 -1.62
C SER A 132 11.63 20.40 -1.31
N ASP A 133 11.66 21.71 -1.51
CA ASP A 133 10.49 22.60 -1.40
C ASP A 133 9.71 22.47 -0.07
N GLY A 134 10.41 22.20 1.04
CA GLY A 134 9.79 22.02 2.36
C GLY A 134 9.14 20.66 2.59
N TYR A 135 9.35 19.70 1.68
CA TYR A 135 8.89 18.34 1.80
C TYR A 135 10.06 17.35 1.96
N TYR A 136 9.78 16.25 2.65
CA TYR A 136 10.58 15.05 2.71
C TYR A 136 10.00 14.03 1.73
N ASN A 137 10.82 13.54 0.80
CA ASN A 137 10.39 12.63 -0.27
C ASN A 137 10.75 11.19 0.05
N PHE A 138 9.83 10.26 -0.26
CA PHE A 138 9.95 8.84 0.05
C PHE A 138 9.60 7.97 -1.15
N ILE A 139 10.44 6.98 -1.42
CA ILE A 139 10.30 6.03 -2.51
C ILE A 139 10.11 4.63 -1.93
N LEU A 140 9.24 3.83 -2.58
CA LEU A 140 9.08 2.43 -2.24
C LEU A 140 10.38 1.67 -2.54
N ASN A 141 10.99 1.11 -1.51
CA ASN A 141 12.25 0.39 -1.62
C ASN A 141 12.28 -0.81 -0.65
N VAL A 142 13.29 -1.65 -0.80
CA VAL A 142 13.58 -2.77 0.10
C VAL A 142 14.89 -2.48 0.82
N VAL A 143 14.84 -2.32 2.15
CA VAL A 143 16.00 -2.07 3.00
C VAL A 143 16.05 -3.17 4.06
N ASN A 144 17.17 -3.88 4.17
CA ASN A 144 17.35 -4.98 5.12
C ASN A 144 16.21 -6.01 5.09
N THR A 145 15.77 -6.42 3.89
CA THR A 145 14.64 -7.36 3.63
C THR A 145 13.24 -6.81 3.94
N GLU A 146 13.14 -5.57 4.42
CA GLU A 146 11.86 -4.93 4.72
C GLU A 146 11.47 -3.97 3.59
N VAL A 147 10.21 -4.08 3.17
CA VAL A 147 9.65 -3.27 2.09
C VAL A 147 8.92 -2.09 2.69
N GLY A 148 9.12 -0.89 2.15
CA GLY A 148 8.44 0.29 2.63
C GLY A 148 8.85 1.56 1.90
N PHE A 149 8.27 2.68 2.30
CA PHE A 149 8.62 4.00 1.80
C PHE A 149 9.78 4.58 2.62
N TYR A 150 10.96 4.65 2.00
CA TYR A 150 12.20 5.16 2.59
C TYR A 150 12.60 6.48 1.91
N ARG A 151 13.42 7.29 2.59
CA ARG A 151 13.91 8.55 2.02
C ARG A 151 14.49 8.35 0.62
N ALA A 152 14.13 9.26 -0.28
CA ALA A 152 14.42 9.12 -1.71
C ALA A 152 15.91 9.02 -2.04
N ASN A 153 16.78 9.72 -1.30
CA ASN A 153 18.25 9.66 -1.41
C ASN A 153 18.76 9.75 -2.86
N ASP A 154 18.22 10.72 -3.61
CA ASP A 154 18.57 10.99 -5.01
C ASP A 154 18.33 9.80 -5.96
N GLN A 155 17.43 8.88 -5.59
CA GLN A 155 17.01 7.80 -6.47
C GLN A 155 16.09 8.31 -7.57
N VAL A 156 16.24 7.73 -8.76
CA VAL A 156 15.42 8.06 -9.94
C VAL A 156 14.06 7.38 -9.84
N VAL A 157 12.99 8.15 -9.99
CA VAL A 157 11.61 7.62 -10.10
C VAL A 157 11.15 7.74 -11.54
N ALA A 158 10.96 6.60 -12.21
CA ALA A 158 10.48 6.55 -13.59
C ALA A 158 9.05 7.09 -13.74
N SER A 159 8.66 7.48 -14.96
CA SER A 159 7.35 8.09 -15.25
C SER A 159 6.15 7.18 -14.98
N ASN A 160 6.35 5.87 -15.02
CA ASN A 160 5.35 4.86 -14.71
C ASN A 160 5.40 4.41 -13.23
N ARG A 161 6.09 5.15 -12.37
CA ARG A 161 6.18 4.90 -10.93
C ARG A 161 5.80 6.15 -10.15
N ALA A 162 5.49 5.96 -8.87
CA ALA A 162 5.09 7.04 -7.98
C ALA A 162 5.94 7.06 -6.71
N TYR A 163 5.95 8.20 -6.04
CA TYR A 163 6.57 8.40 -4.75
C TYR A 163 5.62 9.17 -3.83
N LEU A 164 5.94 9.24 -2.54
CA LEU A 164 5.18 9.98 -1.53
C LEU A 164 6.03 11.11 -0.97
N ARG A 165 5.37 12.14 -0.44
CA ARG A 165 6.04 13.22 0.29
C ARG A 165 5.26 13.62 1.52
N THR A 166 5.95 14.17 2.51
CA THR A 166 5.34 14.75 3.72
C THR A 166 6.08 16.02 4.14
N THR A 167 5.39 16.94 4.79
CA THR A 167 6.01 18.11 5.44
C THR A 167 6.56 17.78 6.83
N THR A 168 6.26 16.58 7.35
CA THR A 168 6.72 16.14 8.67
C THR A 168 8.09 15.51 8.59
N ALA A 169 9.03 16.04 9.39
CA ALA A 169 10.39 15.51 9.45
C ALA A 169 10.41 14.07 9.99
N PRO A 170 11.02 13.11 9.27
CA PRO A 170 11.16 11.75 9.78
C PRO A 170 12.16 11.72 10.93
N ALA A 171 11.96 10.80 11.87
CA ALA A 171 13.03 10.36 12.75
C ALA A 171 14.15 9.70 11.91
N ALA A 172 15.40 9.78 12.38
CA ALA A 172 16.54 9.28 11.62
C ALA A 172 16.42 7.78 11.32
N GLY A 173 16.57 7.40 10.05
CA GLY A 173 16.49 6.00 9.60
C GLY A 173 15.07 5.42 9.55
N SER A 174 14.03 6.24 9.72
CA SER A 174 12.64 5.77 9.73
C SER A 174 12.08 5.55 8.32
N ARG A 175 11.21 4.54 8.22
CA ARG A 175 10.25 4.34 7.12
C ARG A 175 8.93 5.00 7.47
N ILE A 176 8.16 5.42 6.48
CA ILE A 176 6.75 5.81 6.70
C ILE A 176 5.97 4.60 7.23
N GLY A 177 5.12 4.82 8.24
CA GLY A 177 4.21 3.79 8.75
C GLY A 177 3.13 3.48 7.71
N MET A 178 2.88 2.21 7.42
CA MET A 178 1.95 1.79 6.37
C MET A 178 0.75 1.07 6.98
N THR A 179 -0.45 1.60 6.74
CA THR A 179 -1.72 0.99 7.16
C THR A 179 -2.59 0.72 5.95
N TYR A 180 -3.25 -0.44 5.88
CA TYR A 180 -4.21 -0.78 4.82
C TYR A 180 -5.60 -0.82 5.41
N GLU A 181 -6.54 -0.03 4.89
CA GLU A 181 -7.90 0.03 5.47
C GLU A 181 -8.69 -1.27 5.35
N ASP A 182 -8.41 -2.04 4.29
CA ASP A 182 -9.06 -3.32 4.05
C ASP A 182 -8.40 -4.49 4.81
N GLU A 183 -7.36 -4.20 5.58
CA GLU A 183 -6.79 -5.15 6.53
C GLU A 183 -7.40 -4.91 7.92
N ILE A 184 -8.09 -5.93 8.42
CA ILE A 184 -8.40 -6.02 9.84
C ILE A 184 -7.08 -6.26 10.55
N ASN A 185 -6.38 -5.19 10.91
CA ASN A 185 -5.30 -5.25 11.87
C ASN A 185 -5.95 -5.78 13.15
N GLY A 186 -5.70 -7.05 13.49
CA GLY A 186 -6.29 -7.74 14.67
C GLY A 186 -5.96 -7.09 16.02
N ILE A 187 -5.30 -5.93 16.00
CA ILE A 187 -5.18 -4.97 17.07
C ILE A 187 -5.57 -3.62 16.45
N SER A 188 -6.87 -3.32 16.40
CA SER A 188 -7.30 -1.93 16.52
C SER A 188 -6.61 -1.40 17.77
N THR A 189 -5.92 -0.26 17.66
CA THR A 189 -5.49 0.61 18.76
C THR A 189 -5.83 0.09 20.16
N ILE A 190 -4.84 -0.05 21.04
CA ILE A 190 -5.12 0.08 22.47
C ILE A 190 -5.75 1.46 22.58
N ASP A 191 -7.08 1.51 22.57
CA ASP A 191 -7.83 2.68 22.96
C ASP A 191 -7.18 3.04 24.28
N SER A 192 -6.47 4.16 24.32
CA SER A 192 -6.05 4.77 25.56
C SER A 192 -7.35 4.90 26.35
N GLN A 193 -7.54 3.97 27.28
CA GLN A 193 -8.80 3.85 27.97
C GLN A 193 -9.07 5.20 28.63
N PRO A 194 -10.33 5.65 28.65
CA PRO A 194 -10.67 6.97 29.18
C PRO A 194 -9.99 7.11 30.55
N ALA A 195 -9.45 8.30 30.86
CA ALA A 195 -8.65 8.58 32.06
C ALA A 195 -9.33 8.22 33.42
N ASN A 196 -10.55 7.69 33.38
CA ASN A 196 -11.37 7.22 34.50
C ASN A 196 -11.78 5.73 34.37
N HIS A 197 -11.10 4.91 33.57
CA HIS A 197 -11.42 3.49 33.48
C HIS A 197 -11.15 2.81 34.83
N ARG A 198 -12.19 2.18 35.34
CA ARG A 198 -12.20 1.50 36.63
C ARG A 198 -12.29 0.01 36.38
N GLN A 199 -11.27 -0.73 36.81
CA GLN A 199 -11.19 -2.18 36.64
C GLN A 199 -11.89 -2.86 37.81
N HIS A 200 -12.78 -3.80 37.51
CA HIS A 200 -13.39 -4.64 38.54
C HIS A 200 -12.47 -5.80 38.88
N VAL A 201 -12.30 -6.05 40.19
CA VAL A 201 -11.42 -7.11 40.70
C VAL A 201 -12.29 -8.23 41.26
N TYR A 202 -12.05 -9.45 40.80
CA TYR A 202 -12.76 -10.65 41.24
C TYR A 202 -11.80 -11.64 41.90
N ASN A 203 -12.28 -12.37 42.91
CA ASN A 203 -11.56 -13.51 43.45
C ASN A 203 -11.71 -14.76 42.54
N ILE A 204 -11.01 -15.84 42.88
CA ILE A 204 -11.05 -17.09 42.11
C ILE A 204 -12.43 -17.77 42.08
N TYR A 205 -13.34 -17.38 42.95
CA TYR A 205 -14.73 -17.87 42.99
C TYR A 205 -15.67 -17.00 42.14
N GLY A 206 -15.15 -16.01 41.42
CA GLY A 206 -15.94 -15.10 40.58
C GLY A 206 -16.69 -14.01 41.35
N MET A 207 -16.42 -13.85 42.66
CA MET A 207 -17.02 -12.78 43.46
C MET A 207 -16.20 -11.50 43.33
N GLN A 208 -16.88 -10.39 43.05
CA GLN A 208 -16.24 -9.07 43.00
C GLN A 208 -15.78 -8.66 44.40
N VAL A 209 -14.51 -8.27 44.52
CA VAL A 209 -13.87 -7.87 45.79
C VAL A 209 -13.45 -6.40 45.81
N GLY A 210 -13.60 -5.70 44.69
CA GLY A 210 -13.35 -4.27 44.64
C GLY A 210 -13.36 -3.70 43.22
N THR A 211 -13.00 -2.43 43.14
CA THR A 211 -12.84 -1.68 41.90
C THR A 211 -11.62 -0.79 42.06
N ILE A 212 -10.70 -0.79 41.08
CA ILE A 212 -9.43 -0.04 41.11
C ILE A 212 -9.29 0.84 39.87
N SER A 213 -8.45 1.86 39.99
CA SER A 213 -7.86 2.52 38.82
C SER A 213 -6.80 1.61 38.20
N GLU A 214 -6.55 1.75 36.90
CA GLU A 214 -5.68 0.86 36.13
C GLU A 214 -4.35 0.55 36.83
N GLY A 215 -4.04 -0.73 37.03
CA GLY A 215 -2.76 -1.17 37.61
C GLY A 215 -2.61 -0.97 39.13
N HIS A 216 -3.60 -0.41 39.83
CA HIS A 216 -3.51 -0.09 41.26
C HIS A 216 -4.09 -1.17 42.19
N LEU A 217 -3.84 -2.46 41.89
CA LEU A 217 -4.40 -3.58 42.67
C LEU A 217 -4.02 -3.56 44.16
N HIS A 218 -2.87 -2.94 44.49
CA HIS A 218 -2.37 -2.78 45.85
C HIS A 218 -3.26 -1.89 46.74
N GLU A 219 -4.15 -1.08 46.18
CA GLU A 219 -5.03 -0.18 46.93
C GLU A 219 -6.14 -0.92 47.70
N LEU A 220 -6.56 -2.10 47.23
CA LEU A 220 -7.67 -2.85 47.81
C LEU A 220 -7.30 -3.64 49.08
N LYS A 221 -6.06 -3.54 49.58
CA LYS A 221 -5.56 -4.30 50.76
C LYS A 221 -5.95 -5.79 50.73
N LEU A 222 -5.87 -6.39 49.55
CA LEU A 222 -6.23 -7.79 49.33
C LEU A 222 -5.18 -8.73 49.93
N ALA A 223 -5.61 -9.92 50.35
CA ALA A 223 -4.69 -10.97 50.77
C ALA A 223 -3.85 -11.46 49.58
N LYS A 224 -2.68 -12.05 49.86
CA LYS A 224 -1.86 -12.70 48.82
C LYS A 224 -2.66 -13.80 48.15
N GLY A 225 -2.65 -13.85 46.82
CA GLY A 225 -3.48 -14.78 46.07
C GLY A 225 -3.64 -14.43 44.59
N VAL A 226 -4.50 -15.17 43.91
CA VAL A 226 -4.82 -14.96 42.49
C VAL A 226 -6.14 -14.20 42.37
N TYR A 227 -6.14 -13.17 41.54
CA TYR A 227 -7.30 -12.33 41.25
C TYR A 227 -7.52 -12.23 39.74
N ILE A 228 -8.74 -11.90 39.35
CA ILE A 228 -9.11 -11.62 37.97
C ILE A 228 -9.40 -10.12 37.87
N VAL A 229 -8.67 -9.43 36.99
CA VAL A 229 -8.79 -7.99 36.72
C VAL A 229 -8.96 -7.82 35.22
N ASP A 230 -10.10 -7.26 34.78
CA ASP A 230 -10.46 -7.13 33.35
C ASP A 230 -10.21 -8.41 32.54
N GLY A 231 -10.65 -9.56 33.09
CA GLY A 231 -10.51 -10.87 32.45
C GLY A 231 -9.10 -11.48 32.49
N LYS A 232 -8.10 -10.78 33.04
CA LYS A 232 -6.72 -11.27 33.18
C LYS A 232 -6.47 -11.79 34.58
N LYS A 233 -5.72 -12.89 34.68
CA LYS A 233 -5.25 -13.43 35.97
C LYS A 233 -4.06 -12.61 36.46
N VAL A 234 -4.14 -12.10 37.69
CA VAL A 234 -3.08 -11.34 38.36
C VAL A 234 -2.73 -12.04 39.66
N ILE A 235 -1.44 -12.22 39.94
CA ILE A 235 -0.96 -12.85 41.17
C ILE A 235 -0.45 -11.75 42.11
N LEU A 236 -1.12 -11.59 43.25
CA LEU A 236 -0.69 -10.70 44.32
C LEU A 236 0.22 -11.48 45.29
N ARG A 237 1.48 -11.08 45.38
CA ARG A 237 2.53 -11.77 46.17
C ARG A 237 2.89 -11.06 47.45
#